data_AF-A0A374BL78-F1
#
_entry.id   AF-A0A374BL78-F1
#
_cell.length_a   1.000
_cell.length_b   1.000
_cell.length_c   1.000
_cell.angle_alpha   90.00
_cell.angle_beta   90.00
_cell.angle_gamma   90.00
#
_symmetry.space_group_name_H-M   'P 1'
#
loop_
_entity.id
_entity.type
_entity.pdbx_description
1 polymer ?
#
loop_
_entity_poly.entity_id
_entity_poly.type
_entity_poly.pdbx_seq_one_letter_code
_entity_poly.pdbx_strand_id
1 'polypeptide(L)'
;NYRSVLQKATGKIGKGYEAHHTLPQKYRQQFEKLGINIDEPGNVVWREANGHRKKSNALTRNWDNFMINHKGKPTKTQVTNFRDQLEKKYFGNKIGDTPTN
;
A
#
# COMPACT_ATOMS: atom_id res chain seq x y z
N ASN A 1 -7.01 11.01 -8.67
CA ASN A 1 -7.56 10.56 -7.36
C ASN A 1 -7.46 9.05 -7.32
N TYR A 2 -6.82 8.45 -6.31
CA TYR A 2 -6.65 6.99 -6.21
C TYR A 2 -7.98 6.23 -6.23
N ARG A 3 -9.04 6.88 -5.72
CA ARG A 3 -10.41 6.39 -5.80
C ARG A 3 -10.85 6.13 -7.24
N SER A 4 -10.54 7.04 -8.18
CA SER A 4 -10.92 6.88 -9.59
C SER A 4 -10.07 5.84 -10.31
N VAL A 5 -8.80 5.66 -9.91
CA VAL A 5 -7.93 4.60 -10.42
C VAL A 5 -8.46 3.22 -9.99
N LEU A 6 -8.79 3.06 -8.70
CA LEU A 6 -9.37 1.83 -8.18
C LEU A 6 -10.75 1.55 -8.74
N GLN A 7 -11.60 2.56 -8.90
CA GLN A 7 -12.91 2.41 -9.56
C GLN A 7 -12.77 1.86 -10.98
N LYS A 8 -11.82 2.36 -11.76
CA LYS A 8 -11.53 1.86 -13.12
C LYS A 8 -10.98 0.43 -13.09
N ALA A 9 -10.06 0.13 -12.17
CA ALA A 9 -9.40 -1.16 -12.10
C ALA A 9 -10.30 -2.28 -11.55
N THR A 10 -11.15 -1.97 -10.57
CA THR A 10 -11.97 -2.97 -9.86
C THR A 10 -13.45 -2.94 -10.24
N GLY A 11 -13.91 -1.90 -10.95
CA GLY A 11 -15.33 -1.68 -11.26
C GLY A 11 -16.19 -1.31 -10.04
N LYS A 12 -15.58 -1.01 -8.88
CA LYS A 12 -16.28 -0.85 -7.60
C LYS A 12 -16.29 0.59 -7.14
N ILE A 13 -17.43 1.05 -6.63
CA ILE A 13 -17.60 2.44 -6.16
C ILE A 13 -16.92 2.71 -4.80
N GLY A 14 -16.55 1.68 -4.04
CA GLY A 14 -15.84 1.79 -2.76
C GLY A 14 -16.68 2.35 -1.61
N LYS A 15 -17.97 2.04 -1.53
CA LYS A 15 -18.85 2.52 -0.45
C LYS A 15 -18.47 1.83 0.87
N GLY A 16 -18.13 2.61 1.90
CA GLY A 16 -17.59 2.08 3.17
C GLY A 16 -16.08 1.81 3.18
N TYR A 17 -15.40 2.09 2.05
CA TYR A 17 -13.97 1.87 1.88
C TYR A 17 -13.26 3.14 1.42
N GLU A 18 -12.01 3.25 1.84
CA GLU A 18 -11.06 4.29 1.45
C GLU A 18 -10.02 3.70 0.51
N ALA A 19 -9.51 4.53 -0.41
CA ALA A 19 -8.37 4.16 -1.24
C ALA A 19 -7.09 4.43 -0.46
N HIS A 20 -6.26 3.41 -0.28
CA HIS A 20 -5.00 3.48 0.47
C HIS A 20 -3.84 3.00 -0.40
N HIS A 21 -2.67 3.61 -0.24
CA HIS A 21 -1.44 3.10 -0.84
C HIS A 21 -0.92 1.90 -0.04
N THR A 22 -0.42 0.89 -0.74
CA THR A 22 0.33 -0.23 -0.11
C THR A 22 1.78 0.16 0.20
N LEU A 23 2.27 1.24 -0.43
CA LEU A 23 3.62 1.79 -0.26
C LEU A 23 3.54 3.20 0.37
N PRO A 24 4.43 3.56 1.31
CA PRO A 24 4.36 4.85 1.99
C PRO A 24 4.70 6.02 1.07
N GLN A 25 3.85 7.04 1.06
CA GLN A 25 4.07 8.25 0.26
C GLN A 25 5.37 9.00 0.61
N LYS A 26 5.81 8.94 1.88
CA LYS A 26 7.06 9.56 2.35
C LYS A 26 8.31 9.10 1.57
N TYR A 27 8.28 7.90 0.99
CA TYR A 27 9.40 7.30 0.25
C TYR A 27 9.22 7.31 -1.26
N ARG A 28 8.25 8.10 -1.77
CA ARG A 28 7.91 8.19 -3.19
C ARG A 28 9.14 8.37 -4.08
N GLN A 29 10.02 9.32 -3.76
CA GLN A 29 11.21 9.60 -4.57
C GLN A 29 12.17 8.40 -4.66
N GLN A 30 12.29 7.62 -3.58
CA GLN A 30 13.10 6.40 -3.56
C GLN A 30 12.47 5.32 -4.43
N PHE A 31 11.14 5.17 -4.39
CA PHE A 31 10.40 4.21 -5.21
C PHE A 31 10.42 4.58 -6.70
N GLU A 32 10.27 5.86 -7.04
CA GLU A 32 10.32 6.35 -8.41
C GLU A 32 11.68 6.08 -9.06
N LYS A 33 12.79 6.24 -8.32
CA LYS A 33 14.15 5.86 -8.78
C LYS A 33 14.29 4.38 -9.11
N LEU A 34 13.44 3.53 -8.53
CA LEU A 34 13.37 2.09 -8.80
C LEU A 34 12.35 1.75 -9.90
N GLY A 35 11.73 2.74 -10.52
CA GLY A 35 10.64 2.55 -11.49
C GLY A 35 9.40 1.93 -10.84
N ILE A 36 9.06 2.36 -9.61
CA ILE A 36 7.83 1.99 -8.91
C ILE A 36 6.99 3.25 -8.75
N ASN A 37 5.84 3.28 -9.42
CA ASN A 37 4.85 4.34 -9.24
C ASN A 37 3.83 3.89 -8.18
N ILE A 38 3.84 4.55 -7.02
CA ILE A 38 2.94 4.18 -5.91
C ILE A 38 1.47 4.46 -6.20
N ASP A 39 1.14 5.29 -7.21
CA ASP A 39 -0.23 5.66 -7.54
C ASP A 39 -0.89 4.72 -8.57
N GLU A 40 -0.12 3.78 -9.12
CA GLU A 40 -0.64 2.78 -10.07
C GLU A 40 -1.59 1.80 -9.39
N PRO A 41 -2.60 1.26 -10.13
CA PRO A 41 -3.59 0.34 -9.60
C PRO A 41 -3.04 -0.81 -8.75
N GLY A 42 -1.86 -1.34 -9.07
CA GLY A 42 -1.22 -2.43 -8.32
C GLY A 42 -0.58 -2.03 -6.98
N ASN A 43 -0.54 -0.73 -6.66
CA ASN A 43 0.03 -0.18 -5.43
C ASN A 43 -1.00 0.62 -4.60
N VAL A 44 -2.27 0.59 -5.04
CA VAL A 44 -3.42 1.15 -4.32
C VAL A 44 -4.43 0.05 -4.05
N VAL A 45 -5.12 0.13 -2.91
CA VAL A 45 -6.10 -0.87 -2.48
C VAL A 45 -7.27 -0.21 -1.77
N TRP A 46 -8.42 -0.87 -1.80
CA TRP A 46 -9.54 -0.52 -0.94
C TRP A 46 -9.29 -1.02 0.49
N ARG A 47 -9.58 -0.19 1.49
CA ARG A 47 -9.53 -0.54 2.91
C ARG A 47 -10.78 -0.07 3.62
N GLU A 48 -11.32 -0.89 4.50
CA GLU A 48 -12.52 -0.53 5.27
C GLU A 48 -12.24 0.71 6.13
N ALA A 49 -13.12 1.72 6.09
CA ALA A 49 -12.84 3.02 6.72
C ALA A 49 -12.72 2.96 8.26
N ASN A 50 -13.44 2.03 8.91
CA ASN A 50 -13.64 2.04 10.36
C ASN A 50 -12.69 1.12 11.15
N GLY A 51 -12.05 0.12 10.53
CA GLY A 51 -11.22 -0.88 11.22
C GLY A 51 -9.72 -0.58 11.32
N HIS A 52 -9.20 0.40 10.57
CA HIS A 52 -7.77 0.40 10.20
C HIS A 52 -6.85 1.40 10.88
N ARG A 53 -7.38 2.40 11.62
CA ARG A 53 -6.54 3.48 12.19
C ARG A 53 -5.44 2.97 13.13
N LYS A 54 -5.68 1.85 13.85
CA LYS A 54 -4.68 1.24 14.75
C LYS A 54 -3.49 0.58 14.02
N LYS A 55 -3.66 0.15 12.76
CA LYS A 55 -2.60 -0.53 11.98
C LYS A 55 -1.66 0.44 11.28
N SER A 56 -2.11 1.66 10.98
CA SER A 56 -1.33 2.68 10.25
C SER A 56 0.01 3.01 10.93
N ASN A 57 0.00 3.24 12.25
CA ASN A 57 1.23 3.54 12.99
C ASN A 57 2.25 2.39 12.96
N ALA A 58 1.78 1.14 13.01
CA ALA A 58 2.65 -0.02 12.95
C ALA A 58 3.23 -0.23 11.54
N LEU A 59 2.43 -0.02 10.49
CA LEU A 59 2.89 -0.05 9.10
C LEU A 59 3.96 1.01 8.85
N THR A 60 3.73 2.25 9.27
CA THR A 60 4.71 3.33 9.13
C THR A 60 6.04 2.97 9.80
N ARG A 61 6.01 2.48 11.05
CA ARG A 61 7.23 2.06 11.77
C ARG A 61 7.97 0.93 11.08
N ASN A 62 7.26 -0.07 10.55
CA ASN A 62 7.91 -1.16 9.82
C ASN A 62 8.61 -0.66 8.55
N TRP A 63 7.97 0.25 7.82
CA TRP A 63 8.57 0.88 6.65
C TRP A 63 9.76 1.76 6.99
N ASP A 64 9.68 2.58 8.05
CA ASP A 64 10.80 3.37 8.53
C ASP A 64 12.00 2.47 8.85
N ASN A 65 11.79 1.38 9.61
CA ASN A 65 12.83 0.40 9.94
C ASN A 65 13.42 -0.28 8.70
N PHE A 66 12.58 -0.70 7.76
CA PHE A 66 13.04 -1.31 6.50
C PHE A 66 13.92 -0.34 5.70
N MET A 67 13.49 0.92 5.58
CA MET A 67 14.26 1.94 4.86
C MET A 67 15.58 2.25 5.58
N ILE A 68 15.60 2.33 6.91
CA ILE A 68 16.82 2.52 7.70
C ILE A 68 17.79 1.36 7.49
N ASN A 69 17.32 0.11 7.57
CA ASN A 69 18.16 -1.08 7.40
C ASN A 69 18.80 -1.17 6.00
N HIS A 70 18.15 -0.60 4.98
CA HIS A 70 18.67 -0.52 3.61
C HIS A 70 19.36 0.82 3.31
N LYS A 71 19.64 1.66 4.32
CA LYS A 71 20.24 2.99 4.16
C LYS A 71 19.50 3.88 3.16
N GLY A 72 18.19 3.73 3.09
CA GLY A 72 17.29 4.44 2.16
C GLY A 72 17.41 4.02 0.69
N LYS A 73 18.14 2.95 0.38
CA LYS A 73 18.42 2.48 -0.99
C LYS A 73 18.09 0.98 -1.18
N PRO A 74 16.86 0.54 -0.92
CA PRO A 74 16.46 -0.84 -1.23
C PRO A 74 16.39 -1.07 -2.74
N THR A 75 16.49 -2.32 -3.18
CA THR A 75 16.20 -2.74 -4.56
C THR A 75 14.69 -2.88 -4.80
N LYS A 76 14.26 -2.87 -6.07
CA LYS A 76 12.86 -3.08 -6.45
C LYS A 76 12.28 -4.39 -5.88
N THR A 77 13.05 -5.47 -5.92
CA THR A 77 12.66 -6.78 -5.38
C THR A 77 12.52 -6.75 -3.85
N GLN A 78 13.41 -6.05 -3.14
CA GLN A 78 13.29 -5.91 -1.68
C GLN A 78 12.04 -5.12 -1.28
N VAL A 79 11.74 -4.03 -2.01
CA VAL A 79 10.54 -3.23 -1.75
C VAL A 79 9.26 -4.04 -1.97
N THR A 80 9.17 -4.76 -3.08
CA THR A 80 7.99 -5.56 -3.44
C THR A 80 7.80 -6.73 -2.48
N ASN A 81 8.86 -7.48 -2.16
CA ASN A 81 8.80 -8.57 -1.18
C ASN A 81 8.39 -8.07 0.21
N PHE A 82 8.94 -6.94 0.66
CA PHE A 82 8.61 -6.38 1.97
C PHE A 82 7.17 -5.85 2.02
N ARG A 83 6.70 -5.19 0.95
CA ARG A 83 5.30 -4.81 0.79
C ARG A 83 4.40 -6.02 0.94
N ASP A 84 4.66 -7.09 0.20
CA ASP A 84 3.82 -8.29 0.19
C ASP A 84 3.80 -8.99 1.56
N GLN A 85 4.95 -9.02 2.26
CA GLN A 85 5.05 -9.52 3.63
C GLN A 85 4.22 -8.69 4.63
N LEU A 86 4.29 -7.35 4.54
CA LEU A 86 3.51 -6.47 5.41
C LEU A 86 2.02 -6.56 5.12
N GLU A 87 1.66 -6.58 3.85
CA GLU A 87 0.29 -6.77 3.39
C GLU A 87 -0.30 -8.07 3.98
N LYS A 88 0.42 -9.18 3.83
CA LYS A 88 0.04 -10.46 4.43
C LYS A 88 -0.06 -10.42 5.94
N LYS A 89 0.88 -9.75 6.62
CA LYS A 89 0.92 -9.67 8.10
C LYS A 89 -0.26 -8.89 8.67
N TYR A 90 -0.65 -7.77 8.06
CA TYR A 90 -1.65 -6.86 8.62
C TYR A 90 -3.06 -7.10 8.06
N PHE A 91 -3.17 -7.70 6.88
CA PHE A 91 -4.42 -7.86 6.13
C PHE A 91 -4.67 -9.29 5.62
N GLY A 92 -3.75 -10.23 5.83
CA GLY A 92 -3.89 -11.63 5.42
C GLY A 92 -3.69 -11.83 3.91
N ASN A 93 -4.20 -12.94 3.36
CA ASN A 93 -4.07 -13.26 1.93
C ASN A 93 -4.89 -12.35 1.00
N LYS A 94 -5.55 -11.32 1.54
CA LYS A 94 -6.34 -10.35 0.76
C LYS A 94 -5.47 -9.12 0.49
N ILE A 95 -5.06 -8.94 -0.76
CA ILE A 95 -4.51 -7.66 -1.22
C ILE A 95 -5.68 -6.67 -1.25
N GLY A 96 -5.85 -5.92 -0.16
CA GLY A 96 -6.98 -5.01 0.01
C GLY A 96 -8.26 -5.67 0.52
N ASP A 97 -9.04 -4.89 1.26
CA ASP A 97 -10.40 -5.25 1.62
C ASP A 97 -11.27 -4.86 0.43
N THR A 98 -11.52 -5.79 -0.47
CA THR A 98 -12.27 -5.47 -1.69
C THR A 98 -13.76 -5.33 -1.32
N PRO A 99 -14.43 -4.21 -1.64
CA PRO A 99 -15.85 -4.06 -1.38
C PRO A 99 -16.64 -5.20 -2.04
N THR A 100 -17.66 -5.73 -1.38
CA THR A 100 -18.72 -6.48 -2.08
C THR A 100 -19.63 -5.49 -2.79
N ASN A 101 -20.16 -5.89 -3.95
CA ASN A 101 -21.15 -5.08 -4.68
C ASN A 101 -22.41 -4.88 -3.84
#